data_AF-A0A498NZC0-F1
#
_entry.id   AF-A0A498NZC0-F1
#
_cell.length_a   1.000
_cell.length_b   1.000
_cell.length_c   1.000
_cell.angle_alpha   90.00
_cell.angle_beta   90.00
_cell.angle_gamma   90.00
#
_symmetry.space_group_name_H-M   'P 1'
#
loop_
_entity.id
_entity.type
_entity.pdbx_description
1 polymer ?
#
loop_
_entity_poly.entity_id
_entity_poly.type
_entity_poly.pdbx_seq_one_letter_code
_entity_poly.pdbx_strand_id
1 'polypeptide(L)'
;MKRIRVFPNSKPWMTKNVKLPLKARNLAFWSGDMQQYRTSRMNLKKGIRDAKVAYKQKIENHFNNSDPRWAWQGIRHITGQNNSSSLTNSSATEAEELNQFFSRFEVKRSGTTISQASAANSQTFVIQPAEDDEQTDDQLKTEERTRTEYQHVNL
;
A
#
# COMPACT_ATOMS: atom_id res chain seq x y z
N MET A 1 -15.58 -2.81 -30.13
CA MET A 1 -14.88 -2.05 -29.06
C MET A 1 -14.21 -3.05 -28.10
N LYS A 2 -12.90 -2.95 -27.82
CA LYS A 2 -12.19 -3.89 -26.92
C LYS A 2 -12.44 -3.51 -25.45
N ARG A 3 -13.10 -4.39 -24.67
CA ARG A 3 -13.40 -4.17 -23.25
C ARG A 3 -12.18 -4.51 -22.38
N ILE A 4 -11.71 -3.55 -21.59
CA ILE A 4 -10.60 -3.75 -20.65
C ILE A 4 -11.18 -4.22 -19.31
N ARG A 5 -10.81 -5.44 -18.88
CA ARG A 5 -11.14 -5.93 -17.54
C ARG A 5 -10.21 -5.27 -16.51
N VAL A 6 -10.80 -4.66 -15.49
CA VAL A 6 -10.07 -4.11 -14.32
C VAL A 6 -10.50 -4.92 -13.12
N PHE A 7 -9.54 -5.53 -12.44
CA PHE A 7 -9.79 -6.32 -11.24
C PHE A 7 -9.72 -5.41 -10.00
N PRO A 8 -10.45 -5.74 -8.92
CA PRO A 8 -10.38 -4.99 -7.67
C PRO A 8 -8.95 -4.86 -7.11
N ASN A 9 -8.12 -5.90 -7.26
CA ASN A 9 -6.72 -5.89 -6.82
C ASN A 9 -5.74 -5.31 -7.85
N SER A 10 -6.24 -4.72 -8.94
CA SER A 10 -5.35 -4.20 -9.97
C SER A 10 -4.53 -3.05 -9.40
N LYS A 11 -3.21 -3.15 -9.57
CA LYS A 11 -2.26 -2.15 -9.08
C LYS A 11 -2.68 -0.75 -9.57
N PRO A 12 -2.84 0.25 -8.69
CA PRO A 12 -3.38 1.55 -9.08
C PRO A 12 -2.44 2.33 -10.02
N TRP A 13 -1.14 2.03 -10.01
CA TRP A 13 -0.16 2.57 -10.97
C TRP A 13 -0.20 1.88 -12.35
N MET A 14 -1.07 0.88 -12.58
CA MET A 14 -1.21 0.17 -13.85
C MET A 14 -2.09 0.92 -14.86
N THR A 15 -1.64 2.12 -15.24
CA THR A 15 -2.37 3.06 -16.10
C THR A 15 -2.18 2.77 -17.60
N LYS A 16 -2.87 3.54 -18.47
CA LYS A 16 -2.69 3.45 -19.94
C LYS A 16 -1.22 3.67 -20.34
N ASN A 17 -0.52 4.57 -19.65
CA ASN A 17 0.89 4.89 -19.90
C ASN A 17 1.84 3.73 -19.60
N VAL A 18 1.44 2.76 -18.76
CA VAL A 18 2.20 1.52 -18.54
C VAL A 18 1.75 0.42 -19.50
N LYS A 19 0.45 0.33 -19.78
CA LYS A 19 -0.13 -0.68 -20.69
C LYS A 19 0.35 -0.51 -22.14
N LEU A 20 0.56 0.72 -22.59
CA LEU A 20 1.03 1.02 -23.95
C LEU A 20 2.48 0.49 -24.18
N PRO A 21 3.49 0.87 -23.39
CA PRO A 21 4.83 0.27 -23.47
C PRO A 21 4.85 -1.23 -23.24
N LEU A 22 3.98 -1.77 -22.37
CA LEU A 22 3.89 -3.21 -22.16
C LEU A 22 3.45 -3.93 -23.45
N LYS A 23 2.47 -3.37 -24.16
CA LYS A 23 2.03 -3.90 -25.45
C LYS A 23 3.13 -3.76 -26.51
N ALA A 24 3.80 -2.61 -26.58
CA ALA A 24 4.92 -2.39 -27.51
C ALA A 24 6.04 -3.42 -27.30
N ARG A 25 6.42 -3.68 -26.03
CA ARG A 25 7.40 -4.71 -25.66
C ARG A 25 6.96 -6.10 -26.11
N ASN A 26 5.70 -6.47 -25.90
CA ASN A 26 5.17 -7.77 -26.34
C ASN A 26 5.18 -7.90 -27.87
N LEU A 27 4.83 -6.85 -28.59
CA LEU A 27 4.89 -6.83 -30.06
C LEU A 27 6.32 -6.99 -30.56
N ALA A 28 7.28 -6.26 -29.97
CA ALA A 28 8.69 -6.38 -30.32
C ALA A 28 9.28 -7.77 -30.00
N PHE A 29 8.79 -8.41 -28.93
CA PHE A 29 9.16 -9.78 -28.62
C PHE A 29 8.67 -10.76 -29.70
N TRP A 30 7.40 -10.63 -30.11
CA TRP A 30 6.84 -11.49 -31.16
C TRP A 30 7.42 -11.22 -32.55
N SER A 31 7.87 -10.00 -32.83
CA SER A 31 8.53 -9.66 -34.09
C SER A 31 9.98 -10.16 -34.18
N GLY A 32 10.59 -10.60 -33.08
CA GLY A 32 11.97 -11.07 -33.03
C GLY A 32 13.05 -9.98 -33.14
N ASP A 33 12.66 -8.71 -33.15
CA ASP A 33 13.61 -7.59 -33.24
C ASP A 33 14.19 -7.27 -31.85
N MET A 34 15.45 -7.68 -31.66
CA MET A 34 16.15 -7.53 -30.39
C MET A 34 16.39 -6.07 -30.00
N GLN A 35 16.64 -5.16 -30.96
CA GLN A 35 16.93 -3.75 -30.65
C GLN A 35 15.66 -3.03 -30.24
N GLN A 36 14.56 -3.28 -30.95
CA GLN A 36 13.25 -2.74 -30.57
C GLN A 36 12.76 -3.31 -29.24
N TYR A 37 13.05 -4.59 -28.98
CA TYR A 37 12.74 -5.21 -27.69
C TYR A 37 13.50 -4.54 -26.54
N ARG A 38 14.81 -4.32 -26.68
CA ARG A 38 15.65 -3.63 -25.67
C ARG A 38 15.12 -2.24 -25.37
N THR A 39 14.85 -1.46 -26.41
CA THR A 39 14.31 -0.10 -26.29
C THR A 39 12.94 -0.09 -25.61
N SER A 40 12.02 -0.94 -26.07
CA SER A 40 10.68 -1.07 -25.47
C SER A 40 10.74 -1.52 -24.01
N ARG A 41 11.68 -2.39 -23.65
CA ARG A 41 11.89 -2.84 -22.26
C ARG A 41 12.39 -1.70 -21.36
N MET A 42 13.33 -0.88 -21.85
CA MET A 42 13.79 0.31 -21.13
C MET A 42 12.65 1.33 -20.93
N ASN A 43 11.89 1.60 -21.99
CA ASN A 43 10.75 2.51 -21.95
C ASN A 43 9.67 2.01 -20.97
N LEU A 44 9.40 0.70 -20.94
CA LEU A 44 8.49 0.10 -19.97
C LEU A 44 8.98 0.29 -18.52
N LYS A 45 10.28 0.05 -18.26
CA LYS A 45 10.86 0.25 -16.93
C LYS A 45 10.71 1.70 -16.47
N LYS A 46 10.98 2.66 -17.36
CA LYS A 46 10.79 4.10 -17.10
C LYS A 46 9.32 4.41 -16.82
N GLY A 47 8.41 3.99 -17.70
CA GLY A 47 6.98 4.23 -17.54
C GLY A 47 6.38 3.66 -16.25
N ILE A 48 6.85 2.48 -15.80
CA ILE A 48 6.44 1.92 -14.49
C ILE A 48 6.93 2.78 -13.34
N ARG A 49 8.19 3.26 -13.38
CA ARG A 49 8.75 4.13 -12.35
C ARG A 49 7.94 5.44 -12.26
N ASP A 50 7.73 6.08 -13.40
CA ASP A 50 7.02 7.36 -13.48
C ASP A 50 5.57 7.20 -13.00
N ALA A 51 4.89 6.12 -13.38
CA ALA A 51 3.54 5.84 -12.91
C ALA A 51 3.45 5.58 -11.41
N LYS A 52 4.46 4.92 -10.81
CA LYS A 52 4.54 4.73 -9.36
C LYS A 52 4.75 6.06 -8.64
N VAL A 53 5.65 6.91 -9.13
CA VAL A 53 5.91 8.25 -8.56
C VAL A 53 4.65 9.11 -8.65
N ALA A 54 3.98 9.13 -9.80
CA ALA A 54 2.73 9.87 -9.97
C ALA A 54 1.63 9.38 -9.03
N TYR A 55 1.53 8.06 -8.81
CA TYR A 55 0.59 7.51 -7.83
C TYR A 55 0.95 7.92 -6.40
N LYS A 56 2.22 7.83 -6.02
CA LYS A 56 2.72 8.29 -4.72
C LYS A 56 2.34 9.76 -4.48
N GLN A 57 2.69 10.66 -5.41
CA GLN A 57 2.34 12.08 -5.34
C GLN A 57 0.83 12.30 -5.23
N LYS A 58 0.03 11.55 -6.00
CA LYS A 58 -1.44 11.61 -5.89
C LYS A 58 -1.91 11.30 -4.48
N ILE A 59 -1.36 10.27 -3.83
CA ILE A 59 -1.73 9.89 -2.46
C ILE A 59 -1.25 10.95 -1.46
N GLU A 60 0.00 11.40 -1.55
CA GLU A 60 0.55 12.45 -0.68
C GLU A 60 -0.27 13.75 -0.76
N ASN A 61 -0.76 14.12 -1.94
CA ASN A 61 -1.62 15.29 -2.12
C ASN A 61 -2.93 15.23 -1.31
N HIS A 62 -3.40 14.05 -0.90
CA HIS A 62 -4.58 13.95 -0.02
C HIS A 62 -4.29 14.39 1.42
N PHE A 63 -3.01 14.40 1.83
CA PHE A 63 -2.56 14.74 3.18
C PHE A 63 -1.92 16.14 3.27
N ASN A 64 -1.67 16.78 2.15
CA ASN A 64 -1.07 18.12 2.11
C ASN A 64 -2.04 19.24 2.58
N ASN A 65 -3.34 18.96 2.64
CA ASN A 65 -4.35 19.89 3.12
C ASN A 65 -4.85 19.48 4.50
N SER A 66 -5.17 20.43 5.38
CA SER A 66 -5.75 20.17 6.71
C SER A 66 -7.22 19.73 6.69
N ASP A 67 -7.75 19.28 5.53
CA ASP A 67 -9.13 18.81 5.42
C ASP A 67 -9.19 17.30 5.74
N PRO A 68 -9.85 16.89 6.84
CA PRO A 68 -9.95 15.49 7.24
C PRO A 68 -10.68 14.63 6.20
N ARG A 69 -11.56 15.20 5.36
CA ARG A 69 -12.24 14.45 4.30
C ARG A 69 -11.24 13.96 3.26
N TRP A 70 -10.28 14.78 2.87
CA TRP A 70 -9.27 14.42 1.89
C TRP A 70 -8.29 13.38 2.46
N ALA A 71 -7.84 13.58 3.69
CA ALA A 71 -7.01 12.58 4.39
C ALA A 71 -7.71 11.22 4.44
N TRP A 72 -9.01 11.18 4.73
CA TRP A 72 -9.79 9.95 4.74
C TRP A 72 -9.88 9.29 3.35
N GLN A 73 -10.02 10.08 2.28
CA GLN A 73 -9.94 9.53 0.91
C GLN A 73 -8.58 8.92 0.60
N GLY A 74 -7.48 9.52 1.08
CA GLY A 74 -6.13 8.98 0.98
C GLY A 74 -6.00 7.62 1.68
N ILE A 75 -6.46 7.52 2.92
CA ILE A 75 -6.48 6.27 3.71
C ILE A 75 -7.28 5.18 2.99
N ARG A 76 -8.43 5.53 2.40
CA ARG A 76 -9.24 4.57 1.63
C ARG A 76 -8.51 4.04 0.40
N HIS A 77 -7.79 4.90 -0.31
CA HIS A 77 -6.98 4.49 -1.46
C HIS A 77 -5.81 3.56 -1.06
N ILE A 78 -5.21 3.76 0.11
CA ILE A 78 -4.13 2.90 0.62
C ILE A 78 -4.67 1.54 1.07
N THR A 79 -5.77 1.55 1.81
CA THR A 79 -6.40 0.34 2.38
C THR A 79 -7.20 -0.47 1.37
N GLY A 80 -7.46 0.07 0.18
CA GLY A 80 -8.25 -0.60 -0.85
C GLY A 80 -9.73 -0.75 -0.49
N GLN A 81 -10.22 0.04 0.49
CA GLN A 81 -11.63 0.06 0.85
C GLN A 81 -12.46 0.64 -0.29
N ASN A 82 -13.18 -0.24 -1.00
CA ASN A 82 -14.12 0.16 -2.04
C ASN A 82 -15.38 0.76 -1.42
N ASN A 83 -16.09 1.61 -2.17
CA ASN A 83 -17.41 2.13 -1.78
C ASN A 83 -18.50 1.03 -1.76
N SER A 84 -18.10 -0.20 -2.09
CA SER A 84 -18.96 -1.39 -2.12
C SER A 84 -18.83 -2.14 -0.79
N SER A 85 -18.87 -1.43 0.33
CA SER A 85 -19.63 -1.98 1.44
C SER A 85 -21.05 -2.14 0.90
N SER A 86 -21.41 -3.35 0.49
CA SER A 86 -22.82 -3.74 0.47
C SER A 86 -23.36 -3.19 1.78
N LEU A 87 -24.30 -2.25 1.72
CA LEU A 87 -25.06 -1.86 2.91
C LEU A 87 -25.68 -3.16 3.38
N THR A 88 -25.04 -3.84 4.32
CA THR A 88 -25.63 -4.95 5.02
C THR A 88 -26.87 -4.34 5.66
N ASN A 89 -28.02 -4.98 5.50
CA ASN A 89 -29.27 -4.53 6.08
C ASN A 89 -29.10 -4.51 7.61
N SER A 90 -28.50 -3.45 8.15
CA SER A 90 -28.23 -3.32 9.57
C SER A 90 -29.58 -3.20 10.25
N SER A 91 -29.93 -4.21 11.02
CA SER A 91 -31.22 -4.28 11.67
C SER A 91 -31.32 -3.17 12.73
N ALA A 92 -32.53 -2.65 12.98
CA ALA A 92 -32.73 -1.64 14.02
C ALA A 92 -32.20 -2.09 15.39
N THR A 93 -32.19 -3.41 15.65
CA THR A 93 -31.66 -4.02 16.87
C THR A 93 -30.14 -3.86 17.00
N GLU A 94 -29.39 -3.99 15.90
CA GLU A 94 -27.93 -3.82 15.89
C GLU A 94 -27.55 -2.35 16.18
N ALA A 95 -28.34 -1.40 15.67
CA ALA A 95 -28.15 0.01 15.97
C ALA A 95 -28.40 0.32 17.46
N GLU A 96 -29.44 -0.29 18.05
CA GLU A 96 -29.74 -0.12 19.48
C GLU A 96 -28.64 -0.72 20.37
N GLU A 97 -28.11 -1.90 20.01
CA GLU A 97 -26.99 -2.52 20.72
C GLU A 97 -25.73 -1.63 20.68
N LEU A 98 -25.41 -1.05 19.53
CA LEU A 98 -24.29 -0.11 19.40
C LEU A 98 -24.51 1.17 20.22
N ASN A 99 -25.71 1.73 20.19
CA ASN A 99 -26.06 2.90 20.99
C ASN A 99 -25.88 2.61 22.49
N GLN A 100 -26.35 1.45 22.97
CA GLN A 100 -26.19 1.02 24.35
C GLN A 100 -24.71 0.80 24.70
N PHE A 101 -23.94 0.18 23.79
CA PHE A 101 -22.51 -0.05 23.98
C PHE A 101 -21.75 1.28 24.11
N PHE A 102 -21.90 2.22 23.18
CA PHE A 102 -21.15 3.48 23.21
C PHE A 102 -21.63 4.44 24.30
N SER A 103 -22.91 4.39 24.69
CA SER A 103 -23.45 5.25 25.75
C SER A 103 -23.14 4.76 27.17
N ARG A 104 -22.52 3.58 27.35
CA ARG A 104 -22.21 3.00 28.67
C ARG A 104 -21.33 3.89 29.57
N PHE A 105 -20.60 4.82 28.98
CA PHE A 105 -19.73 5.76 29.68
C PHE A 105 -20.45 7.05 30.12
N GLU A 106 -21.57 7.39 29.48
CA GLU A 106 -22.37 8.60 29.75
C GLU A 106 -23.41 8.37 30.85
N VAL A 107 -23.65 7.10 31.21
CA VAL A 107 -24.51 6.76 32.36
C VAL A 107 -23.77 7.17 33.63
N LYS A 108 -24.06 8.39 34.10
CA LYS A 108 -23.71 8.81 35.46
C LYS A 108 -24.29 7.79 36.42
N ARG A 109 -23.42 7.02 37.07
CA ARG A 109 -23.80 6.10 38.15
C ARG A 109 -24.39 6.93 39.29
N SER A 110 -25.70 7.15 39.26
CA SER A 110 -26.42 7.72 40.38
C SER A 110 -26.51 6.66 41.47
N GLY A 111 -25.53 6.71 42.39
CA GLY A 111 -25.63 6.08 43.70
C GLY A 111 -25.31 4.59 43.74
N THR A 112 -24.04 4.22 43.63
CA THR A 112 -23.45 3.16 44.47
C THR A 112 -21.96 3.44 44.56
N THR A 113 -21.48 3.62 45.78
CA THR A 113 -20.07 3.77 46.14
C THR A 113 -19.30 2.55 45.62
N ILE A 114 -18.65 2.68 44.47
CA ILE A 114 -17.67 1.69 44.01
C ILE A 114 -16.34 2.13 44.59
N SER A 115 -15.88 1.44 45.63
CA SER A 115 -14.48 1.48 46.05
C SER A 115 -13.61 1.30 44.81
N GLN A 116 -12.77 2.29 44.58
CA GLN A 116 -11.82 2.38 43.48
C GLN A 116 -10.80 1.25 43.63
N ALA A 117 -11.10 0.08 43.05
CA ALA A 117 -10.06 -0.86 42.69
C ALA A 117 -9.42 -0.31 41.42
N SER A 118 -8.28 0.38 41.60
CA SER A 118 -7.41 0.87 40.53
C SER A 118 -6.96 -0.29 39.65
N ALA A 119 -7.75 -0.63 38.63
CA ALA A 119 -7.25 -1.35 37.47
C ALA A 119 -6.58 -0.31 36.57
N ALA A 120 -5.33 0.00 36.90
CA ALA A 120 -4.42 0.69 36.00
C ALA A 120 -4.16 -0.24 34.80
N ASN A 121 -5.09 -0.30 33.85
CA ASN A 121 -4.77 -0.82 32.53
C ASN A 121 -4.27 0.32 31.66
N SER A 122 -3.07 0.79 32.01
CA SER A 122 -2.25 1.59 31.11
C SER A 122 -1.65 0.62 30.09
N GLN A 123 -2.40 0.28 29.04
CA GLN A 123 -1.78 -0.24 27.83
C GLN A 123 -1.08 0.91 27.11
N THR A 124 0.06 1.30 27.66
CA THR A 124 1.04 2.15 26.99
C THR A 124 1.66 1.33 25.87
N PHE A 125 1.26 1.59 24.63
CA PHE A 125 1.94 1.06 23.46
C PHE A 125 3.26 1.83 23.30
N VAL A 126 4.33 1.29 23.88
CA VAL A 126 5.69 1.81 23.70
C VAL A 126 6.18 1.35 22.34
N ILE A 127 6.39 2.31 21.43
CA ILE A 127 7.10 2.07 20.18
C ILE A 127 8.58 1.97 20.55
N GLN A 128 9.15 0.76 20.49
CA GLN A 128 10.60 0.60 20.56
C GLN A 128 11.21 1.16 19.25
N PRO A 129 12.24 2.02 19.33
CA PRO A 129 12.99 2.40 18.15
C PRO A 129 13.58 1.13 17.54
N ALA A 130 13.42 0.97 16.23
CA ALA A 130 14.15 -0.04 15.51
C ALA A 130 15.65 0.26 15.65
N GLU A 131 16.41 -0.75 16.07
CA GLU A 131 17.87 -0.71 15.95
C GLU A 131 18.20 -0.58 14.46
N ASP A 132 18.86 0.52 14.09
CA ASP A 132 19.41 0.71 12.77
C ASP A 132 20.60 -0.26 12.63
N ASP A 133 20.34 -1.45 12.09
CA ASP A 133 21.39 -2.28 11.50
C ASP A 133 21.88 -1.58 10.22
N GLU A 134 22.81 -0.65 10.39
CA GLU A 134 23.59 -0.04 9.32
C GLU A 134 24.57 -1.09 8.75
N GLN A 135 24.02 -2.10 8.07
CA GLN A 135 24.82 -3.00 7.24
C GLN A 135 25.20 -2.23 5.96
N THR A 136 26.39 -1.64 6.00
CA THR A 136 27.03 -0.91 4.90
C THR A 136 27.06 -1.71 3.60
N ASP A 137 26.55 -1.09 2.51
CA ASP A 137 26.41 -1.60 1.13
C ASP A 137 27.76 -2.00 0.46
N ASP A 138 28.89 -1.73 1.11
CA ASP A 138 30.23 -2.03 0.62
C ASP A 138 30.62 -3.52 0.74
N GLN A 139 30.00 -4.27 1.66
CA GLN A 139 30.33 -5.69 1.85
C GLN A 139 29.73 -6.60 0.76
N LEU A 140 28.52 -6.29 0.26
CA LEU A 140 27.89 -7.05 -0.82
C LEU A 140 28.64 -6.92 -2.16
N LYS A 141 29.34 -5.81 -2.38
CA LYS A 141 30.11 -5.58 -3.62
C LYS A 141 31.44 -6.33 -3.65
N THR A 142 31.95 -6.70 -2.48
CA THR A 142 33.22 -7.42 -2.35
C THR A 142 33.04 -8.92 -2.55
N GLU A 143 31.91 -9.49 -2.10
CA GLU A 143 31.59 -10.92 -2.31
C GLU A 143 31.13 -11.23 -3.75
N GLU A 144 30.45 -10.31 -4.45
CA GLU A 144 30.14 -10.53 -5.87
C GLU A 144 31.37 -10.44 -6.79
N ARG A 145 32.42 -9.73 -6.36
CA ARG A 145 33.71 -9.69 -7.07
C ARG A 145 34.44 -11.03 -7.01
N THR A 146 34.50 -11.67 -5.84
CA THR A 146 35.16 -12.98 -5.71
C THR A 146 34.36 -14.10 -6.37
N ARG A 147 33.02 -14.02 -6.37
CA ARG A 147 32.16 -15.03 -7.02
C ARG A 147 32.30 -15.07 -8.55
N THR A 148 32.64 -13.95 -9.18
CA THR A 148 32.83 -13.89 -10.64
C THR A 148 34.22 -14.41 -11.05
N GLU A 149 35.20 -14.36 -10.16
CA GLU A 149 36.58 -14.77 -10.44
C GLU A 149 36.74 -16.30 -10.55
N TYR A 150 35.89 -17.08 -9.86
CA TYR A 150 35.92 -18.55 -9.92
C TYR A 150 35.17 -19.18 -11.11
N GLN A 151 34.48 -18.41 -11.96
CA GLN A 151 33.79 -18.96 -13.14
C GLN A 151 34.61 -18.91 -14.45
N HIS A 152 35.83 -18.36 -14.42
CA HIS A 152 36.72 -18.33 -15.59
C HIS A 152 37.89 -19.33 -15.53
N VAL A 153 37.95 -20.18 -14.50
CA VAL A 153 39.00 -21.20 -14.36
C VAL A 153 38.35 -22.57 -14.19
N ASN A 154 37.71 -23.06 -15.25
CA ASN A 154 37.48 -24.48 -15.52
C ASN A 154 37.13 -24.60 -17.00
N LEU A 155 38.16 -24.84 -17.80
CA LEU A 155 38.07 -25.45 -19.13
C LEU A 155 37.65 -26.92 -18.98
#